data_AF-A0A0F8W2U9-F1
#
_entry.id   AF-A0A0F8W2U9-F1
#
_cell.length_a   1.000
_cell.length_b   1.000
_cell.length_c   1.000
_cell.angle_alpha   90.00
_cell.angle_beta   90.00
_cell.angle_gamma   90.00
#
_symmetry.space_group_name_H-M   'P 1'
#
loop_
_entity.id
_entity.type
_entity.pdbx_description
1 polymer ?
#
loop_
_entity_poly.entity_id
_entity_poly.type
_entity_poly.pdbx_seq_one_letter_code
_entity_poly.pdbx_strand_id
1 'polypeptide(L)'
;MSEVQKFTELNLIAPLARAVADEGYETPTPIQARCIPHLLKGRDLLGCAQTGTGKTAAFALPVLQGLEKSGGGKRRIRTLILTPT
;
A
#
# COMPACT_ATOMS: atom_id res chain seq x y z
N MET A 1 -1.14 -20.45 1.80
CA MET A 1 -1.09 -19.00 1.44
C MET A 1 -2.14 -18.34 2.33
N SER A 2 -1.76 -17.51 3.31
CA SER A 2 -2.75 -16.87 4.19
C SER A 2 -3.50 -15.81 3.38
N GLU A 3 -4.80 -16.04 3.16
CA GLU A 3 -5.68 -15.09 2.51
C GLU A 3 -5.98 -13.98 3.50
N VAL A 4 -5.51 -12.76 3.21
CA VAL A 4 -5.81 -11.60 4.04
C VAL A 4 -7.24 -11.19 3.77
N GLN A 5 -8.09 -11.28 4.79
CA GLN A 5 -9.54 -11.08 4.66
C GLN A 5 -9.94 -9.63 4.99
N LYS A 6 -9.12 -8.89 5.73
CA LYS A 6 -9.40 -7.51 6.13
C LYS A 6 -8.20 -6.60 6.01
N PHE A 7 -8.42 -5.31 5.74
CA PHE A 7 -7.35 -4.31 5.71
C PHE A 7 -6.58 -4.20 7.02
N THR A 8 -7.25 -4.46 8.15
CA THR A 8 -6.64 -4.45 9.49
C THR A 8 -5.55 -5.49 9.68
N GLU A 9 -5.55 -6.57 8.88
CA GLU A 9 -4.55 -7.65 8.94
C GLU A 9 -3.28 -7.31 8.14
N LEU A 10 -3.29 -6.22 7.36
CA LEU A 10 -2.16 -5.82 6.50
C LEU A 10 -1.05 -5.09 7.26
N ASN A 11 -1.13 -4.98 8.60
CA ASN A 11 -0.14 -4.30 9.44
C ASN A 11 0.13 -2.84 8.98
N LEU A 12 -0.93 -2.11 8.67
CA LEU A 12 -0.85 -0.68 8.38
C LEU A 12 -0.67 0.12 9.68
N ILE A 13 0.08 1.22 9.62
CA ILE A 13 0.20 2.18 10.73
C ILE A 13 -1.17 2.78 11.03
N ALA A 14 -1.42 3.11 12.30
CA ALA A 14 -2.73 3.57 12.76
C ALA A 14 -3.35 4.72 11.93
N PRO A 15 -2.59 5.75 11.50
CA PRO A 15 -3.14 6.81 10.65
C PRO A 15 -3.64 6.30 9.30
N LEU A 16 -2.90 5.36 8.67
CA LEU A 16 -3.30 4.78 7.39
C LEU A 16 -4.47 3.81 7.54
N ALA A 17 -4.48 3.00 8.59
CA ALA A 17 -5.60 2.09 8.85
C ALA A 17 -6.92 2.86 9.04
N ARG A 18 -6.88 4.01 9.74
CA ARG A 18 -8.03 4.91 9.88
C ARG A 18 -8.45 5.52 8.54
N ALA A 19 -7.50 6.10 7.80
CA ALA A 19 -7.82 6.71 6.50
C ALA A 19 -8.43 5.72 5.50
N VAL A 20 -7.93 4.47 5.48
CA VAL A 20 -8.46 3.38 4.67
C VAL A 20 -9.90 3.04 5.10
N ALA A 21 -10.16 2.92 6.40
CA ALA A 21 -11.51 2.69 6.91
C ALA A 21 -12.49 3.84 6.59
N ASP A 22 -12.05 5.10 6.74
CA ASP A 22 -12.85 6.29 6.45
C ASP A 22 -13.20 6.42 4.95
N GLU A 23 -12.30 5.95 4.07
CA GLU A 23 -12.53 5.83 2.63
C GLU A 23 -13.41 4.61 2.25
N GLY A 24 -13.86 3.81 3.22
CA GLY A 24 -14.73 2.66 3.00
C GLY A 24 -14.03 1.39 2.53
N TYR A 25 -12.71 1.26 2.75
CA TYR A 25 -11.95 0.08 2.37
C TYR A 25 -12.07 -0.99 3.47
N GLU A 26 -12.92 -1.99 3.24
CA GLU A 26 -13.13 -3.08 4.19
C GLU A 26 -12.26 -4.30 3.86
N THR A 27 -12.46 -4.85 2.67
CA THR A 27 -11.82 -6.08 2.19
C THR A 27 -10.82 -5.74 1.08
N PRO A 28 -9.54 -6.12 1.22
CA PRO A 28 -8.56 -5.87 0.16
C PRO A 28 -8.87 -6.69 -1.08
N THR A 29 -8.68 -6.10 -2.26
CA THR A 29 -8.76 -6.84 -3.52
C THR A 29 -7.64 -7.88 -3.60
N PRO A 30 -7.75 -8.92 -4.46
CA PRO A 30 -6.71 -9.95 -4.56
C PRO A 30 -5.31 -9.38 -4.86
N ILE A 31 -5.20 -8.31 -5.66
CA ILE A 31 -3.91 -7.67 -5.94
C ILE A 31 -3.39 -6.90 -4.72
N GLN A 32 -4.25 -6.26 -3.93
CA GLN A 32 -3.86 -5.55 -2.71
C GLN A 32 -3.39 -6.54 -1.63
N ALA A 33 -4.17 -7.59 -1.37
CA ALA A 33 -3.85 -8.62 -0.38
C ALA A 33 -2.54 -9.34 -0.69
N ARG A 34 -2.23 -9.56 -1.98
CA ARG A 34 -0.98 -10.18 -2.42
C ARG A 34 0.21 -9.21 -2.42
N CYS A 35 0.04 -7.96 -2.83
CA CYS A 35 1.16 -7.03 -2.97
C CYS A 35 1.58 -6.37 -1.65
N ILE A 36 0.62 -5.88 -0.87
CA ILE A 36 0.88 -5.00 0.29
C ILE A 36 1.83 -5.65 1.30
N PRO A 37 1.65 -6.92 1.74
CA PRO A 37 2.55 -7.54 2.72
C PRO A 37 3.99 -7.71 2.22
N HIS A 38 4.20 -7.88 0.91
CA HIS A 38 5.53 -7.98 0.33
C HIS A 38 6.20 -6.62 0.20
N LEU A 39 5.46 -5.61 -0.25
CA LEU A 39 5.95 -4.23 -0.38
C LEU A 39 6.29 -3.62 0.99
N LEU A 40 5.49 -3.90 2.03
CA LEU A 40 5.79 -3.47 3.41
C LEU A 40 7.06 -4.10 3.99
N LYS A 41 7.50 -5.24 3.44
CA LYS A 41 8.78 -5.89 3.76
C LYS A 41 9.95 -5.33 2.94
N GLY A 42 9.72 -4.28 2.12
CA GLY A 42 10.75 -3.66 1.29
C GLY A 42 11.20 -4.52 0.12
N ARG A 43 10.34 -5.42 -0.38
CA ARG A 43 10.65 -6.28 -1.53
C ARG A 43 10.24 -5.63 -2.84
N ASP A 44 11.05 -5.82 -3.87
CA ASP A 44 10.68 -5.48 -5.24
C ASP A 44 9.56 -6.39 -5.73
N LEU A 45 8.59 -5.81 -6.45
CA LEU A 45 7.39 -6.52 -6.86
C LEU A 45 6.86 -5.99 -8.20
N LEU A 46 6.52 -6.92 -9.09
CA LEU A 46 5.74 -6.66 -10.30
C LEU A 46 4.28 -7.08 -10.07
N GLY A 47 3.37 -6.11 -10.05
CA GLY A 47 1.94 -6.35 -9.83
C GLY A 47 1.15 -6.32 -11.13
N CYS A 48 0.78 -7.49 -11.65
CA CYS A 48 -0.06 -7.61 -12.83
C CYS A 48 -1.52 -7.87 -12.43
N ALA A 49 -2.43 -6.96 -12.80
CA ALA A 49 -3.87 -7.13 -12.63
C ALA A 49 -4.64 -6.26 -13.63
N GLN A 50 -5.92 -6.58 -13.88
CA GLN A 50 -6.79 -5.79 -14.76
C GLN A 50 -6.95 -4.34 -14.25
N THR A 51 -7.20 -3.38 -15.15
CA THR A 51 -7.54 -2.00 -14.78
C THR A 51 -8.77 -1.96 -13.85
N GLY A 52 -8.80 -1.01 -12.92
CA GLY A 52 -9.90 -0.89 -11.93
C GLY A 52 -9.84 -1.86 -10.74
N THR A 53 -8.83 -2.74 -10.64
CA THR A 53 -8.73 -3.74 -9.55
C THR A 53 -8.06 -3.22 -8.26
N GLY A 54 -7.85 -1.90 -8.13
CA GLY A 54 -7.26 -1.32 -6.92
C GLY A 54 -5.74 -1.39 -6.83
N LYS A 55 -5.03 -1.57 -7.97
CA LYS A 55 -3.56 -1.52 -8.05
C LYS A 55 -2.97 -0.24 -7.43
N THR A 56 -3.61 0.91 -7.63
CA THR A 56 -3.13 2.19 -7.08
C THR A 56 -2.95 2.12 -5.56
N ALA A 57 -3.97 1.68 -4.83
CA ALA A 57 -3.87 1.51 -3.37
C ALA A 57 -2.86 0.41 -2.98
N ALA A 58 -2.75 -0.66 -3.80
CA ALA A 58 -1.80 -1.74 -3.55
C ALA A 58 -0.33 -1.26 -3.46
N PHE A 59 0.02 -0.20 -4.22
CA PHE A 59 1.36 0.40 -4.18
C PHE A 59 1.44 1.69 -3.35
N ALA A 60 0.36 2.49 -3.30
CA ALA A 60 0.35 3.76 -2.58
C ALA A 60 0.40 3.57 -1.04
N LEU A 61 -0.34 2.60 -0.49
CA LEU A 61 -0.37 2.35 0.96
C LEU A 61 1.01 1.97 1.51
N PRO A 62 1.77 1.04 0.90
CA PRO A 62 3.15 0.77 1.33
C PRO A 62 4.09 1.97 1.23
N VAL A 63 3.96 2.79 0.17
CA VAL A 63 4.75 4.02 0.01
C VAL A 63 4.47 4.98 1.17
N LEU A 64 3.22 5.30 1.45
CA LEU A 64 2.85 6.21 2.53
C LEU A 64 3.34 5.70 3.90
N GLN A 65 3.25 4.39 4.14
CA GLN A 65 3.78 3.76 5.35
C GLN A 65 5.30 3.93 5.49
N GLY A 66 6.04 3.82 4.39
CA GLY A 66 7.49 4.05 4.38
C GLY A 66 7.88 5.50 4.63
N LEU A 67 7.06 6.45 4.15
CA LEU A 67 7.32 7.89 4.32
C LEU A 67 7.18 8.37 5.77
N GLU A 68 6.30 7.73 6.56
CA GLU A 68 6.12 8.05 7.98
C GLU A 68 7.36 7.66 8.81
N LYS A 69 7.94 6.49 8.55
CA LYS A 69 9.13 5.97 9.27
C LYS A 69 10.39 6.83 9.12
N SER A 70 10.44 7.74 8.15
CA SER A 70 11.64 8.50 7.78
C SER A 70 11.64 9.95 8.32
N GLY A 71 11.03 10.20 9.48
CA GLY A 71 10.90 11.54 10.08
C GLY A 71 12.23 12.28 10.31
N GLY A 72 12.23 13.61 10.15
CA GLY A 72 13.24 14.52 10.71
C GLY A 72 14.42 14.98 9.83
N GLY A 73 14.48 14.61 8.54
CA GLY A 73 15.59 14.98 7.64
C GLY A 73 15.35 16.19 6.73
N LYS A 74 16.40 16.68 6.05
CA LYS A 74 16.29 17.67 4.95
C LYS A 74 15.26 17.20 3.92
N ARG A 75 14.43 18.13 3.42
CA ARG A 75 13.42 17.86 2.38
C ARG A 75 14.09 17.26 1.15
N ARG A 76 13.76 16.01 0.83
CA ARG A 76 14.25 15.24 -0.33
C ARG A 76 13.11 14.47 -0.98
N ILE A 77 13.21 14.21 -2.28
CA ILE A 77 12.29 13.31 -2.99
C ILE A 77 12.56 11.89 -2.49
N ARG A 78 11.50 11.17 -2.08
CA ARG A 78 11.59 9.82 -1.49
C ARG A 78 10.90 8.74 -2.31
N THR A 79 10.04 9.13 -3.26
CA THR A 79 9.31 8.21 -4.14
C THR A 79 9.06 8.88 -5.49
N LEU A 80 9.18 8.10 -6.56
CA LEU A 80 8.85 8.49 -7.92
C LEU A 80 7.80 7.50 -8.45
N ILE A 81 6.66 8.04 -8.88
CA ILE A 81 5.62 7.26 -9.56
C ILE A 81 5.64 7.71 -11.03
N LEU A 82 5.75 6.74 -11.94
CA LEU A 82 5.75 6.98 -13.37
C LEU A 82 4.44 6.42 -13.95
N THR A 83 3.68 7.28 -14.63
CA THR A 83 2.42 6.90 -15.28
C THR A 83 2.47 7.32 -16.75
N PRO A 84 2.18 6.43 -17.71
CA PRO A 84 2.37 6.72 -19.13
C PRO A 84 1.37 7.75 -19.71
N THR A 85 0.18 7.93 -19.13
CA THR A 85 -0.71 9.11 -19.15
C THR A 85 -2.03 8.74 -18.47
#